data_AF-A0A972Q1W5-F1
#
_entry.id   AF-A0A972Q1W5-F1
#
_cell.length_a   1.000
_cell.length_b   1.000
_cell.length_c   1.000
_cell.angle_alpha   90.00
_cell.angle_beta   90.00
_cell.angle_gamma   90.00
#
_symmetry.space_group_name_H-M   'P 1'
#
loop_
_entity.id
_entity.type
_entity.pdbx_description
1 polymer ?
#
loop_
_entity_poly.entity_id
_entity_poly.type
_entity_poly.pdbx_seq_one_letter_code
_entity_poly.pdbx_strand_id
1 'polypeptide(L)' 'MMLNDDREREKKMASPRELKTKTLAETENYMAWTAEEPDGEITYHLELNNVTLHFFFEEWEEFLSLVNALPHDVTKP' A
#
# COMPACT_ATOMS: atom_id res chain seq x y z
N MET A 1 30.61 30.32 -15.29
CA MET A 1 30.34 28.89 -15.54
C MET A 1 30.11 28.21 -14.19
N MET A 2 28.90 28.37 -13.61
CA MET A 2 28.52 27.72 -12.34
C MET A 2 27.05 27.23 -12.33
N LEU A 3 26.30 27.43 -13.40
CA LEU A 3 24.87 27.08 -13.45
C LEU A 3 24.59 25.58 -13.67
N ASN A 4 25.59 24.79 -14.02
CA ASN A 4 25.40 23.36 -14.32
C ASN A 4 25.66 22.46 -13.12
N ASP A 5 26.46 22.89 -12.13
CA ASP A 5 26.80 22.07 -10.96
C ASP A 5 25.67 22.10 -9.92
N ASP A 6 25.03 23.25 -9.72
CA ASP A 6 23.91 23.38 -8.78
C ASP A 6 22.66 22.60 -9.24
N ARG A 7 22.41 22.55 -10.56
CA ARG A 7 21.32 21.75 -11.16
C ARG A 7 21.51 20.25 -10.98
N GLU A 8 22.75 19.76 -11.03
CA GLU A 8 23.08 18.35 -10.80
C GLU A 8 23.05 17.99 -9.31
N ARG A 9 23.35 18.95 -8.41
CA ARG A 9 23.22 18.77 -6.95
C ARG A 9 21.77 18.68 -6.49
N GLU A 10 20.87 19.49 -7.03
CA GLU A 10 19.42 19.40 -6.76
C GLU A 10 18.84 18.05 -7.21
N LYS A 11 19.27 17.56 -8.40
CA LYS A 11 18.85 16.25 -8.94
C LYS A 11 19.30 15.06 -8.09
N LYS A 12 20.40 15.21 -7.34
CA LYS A 12 20.93 14.19 -6.42
C LYS A 12 20.26 14.17 -5.05
N MET A 13 19.57 15.24 -4.66
CA MET A 13 18.87 15.33 -3.37
C MET A 13 17.40 14.92 -3.46
N ALA A 14 16.79 15.02 -4.65
CA ALA A 14 15.48 14.46 -4.93
C ALA A 14 15.59 12.96 -5.27
N SER A 15 16.14 12.14 -4.37
CA SER A 15 15.83 10.71 -4.41
C SER A 15 14.36 10.57 -4.03
N PRO A 16 13.47 10.10 -4.93
CA PRO A 16 12.14 9.68 -4.50
C PRO A 16 12.39 8.66 -3.40
N ARG A 17 11.87 8.89 -2.19
CA ARG A 17 11.92 7.87 -1.14
C ARG A 17 11.37 6.59 -1.78
N GLU A 18 12.19 5.55 -1.84
CA GLU A 18 11.80 4.29 -2.47
C GLU A 18 10.52 3.81 -1.79
N LEU A 19 9.46 3.60 -2.57
CA LEU A 19 8.20 3.05 -2.07
C LEU A 19 8.52 1.68 -1.43
N LYS A 20 8.33 1.55 -0.11
CA LYS A 20 8.59 0.29 0.58
C LYS A 20 7.29 -0.47 0.73
N THR A 21 7.21 -1.65 0.13
CA THR A 21 6.04 -2.50 0.22
C THR A 21 6.27 -3.69 1.15
N LYS A 22 5.20 -4.14 1.82
CA LYS A 22 5.23 -5.36 2.65
C LYS A 22 3.94 -6.16 2.49
N THR A 23 4.08 -7.43 2.13
CA THR A 23 2.97 -8.40 2.09
C THR A 23 2.45 -8.69 3.49
N LEU A 24 1.13 -8.64 3.66
CA LEU A 24 0.42 -9.00 4.89
C LEU A 24 -0.14 -10.42 4.81
N ALA A 25 -0.77 -10.76 3.68
CA ALA A 25 -1.34 -12.07 3.42
C ALA A 25 -1.44 -12.30 1.90
N GLU A 26 -1.29 -13.54 1.46
CA GLU A 26 -1.46 -13.92 0.07
C GLU A 26 -2.11 -15.30 -0.04
N THR A 27 -2.87 -15.47 -1.12
CA THR A 27 -3.45 -16.74 -1.56
C THR A 27 -3.14 -16.90 -3.04
N GLU A 28 -3.69 -17.94 -3.69
CA GLU A 28 -3.48 -18.15 -5.12
C GLU A 28 -3.94 -16.97 -6.00
N ASN A 29 -5.02 -16.28 -5.62
CA ASN A 29 -5.65 -15.24 -6.46
C ASN A 29 -5.76 -13.86 -5.78
N TYR A 30 -5.45 -13.77 -4.49
CA TYR A 30 -5.67 -12.55 -3.70
C TYR A 30 -4.45 -12.22 -2.85
N MET A 31 -4.16 -10.92 -2.71
CA MET A 31 -3.04 -10.43 -1.90
C MET A 31 -3.45 -9.19 -1.12
N ALA A 32 -3.06 -9.13 0.15
CA ALA A 32 -3.10 -7.93 0.97
C ALA A 32 -1.67 -7.47 1.26
N TRP A 33 -1.37 -6.19 1.06
CA TRP A 33 -0.04 -5.61 1.27
C TRP A 33 -0.12 -4.15 1.71
N THR A 34 1.00 -3.61 2.19
CA THR A 34 1.13 -2.21 2.66
C THR A 34 2.20 -1.48 1.86
N ALA A 35 2.05 -0.17 1.70
CA ALA A 35 3.09 0.73 1.21
C ALA A 35 3.40 1.82 2.24
N GLU A 36 4.68 2.07 2.48
CA GLU A 36 5.17 3.29 3.12
C GLU A 36 5.33 4.36 2.04
N GLU A 37 4.46 5.36 2.07
CA GLU A 37 4.47 6.48 1.15
C GLU A 37 5.63 7.45 1.45
N PRO A 38 6.04 8.30 0.50
CA PRO A 38 7.16 9.22 0.69
C PRO A 38 6.98 10.21 1.85
N ASP A 39 5.77 10.50 2.28
CA ASP A 39 5.49 11.34 3.46
C ASP A 39 5.55 10.57 4.80
N GLY A 40 5.67 9.24 4.75
CA GLY A 40 5.69 8.35 5.90
C GLY A 40 4.31 7.78 6.26
N GLU A 41 3.26 8.08 5.50
CA GLU A 41 1.95 7.46 5.64
C GLU A 41 2.00 5.98 5.22
N ILE A 42 1.21 5.13 5.89
CA ILE A 42 1.06 3.72 5.52
C ILE A 42 -0.30 3.54 4.86
N THR A 43 -0.30 3.09 3.61
CA THR A 43 -1.50 2.71 2.87
C THR A 43 -1.63 1.19 2.80
N TYR A 44 -2.87 0.71 2.81
CA TYR A 44 -3.21 -0.72 2.74
C TYR A 44 -3.87 -1.03 1.40
N HIS A 45 -3.49 -2.17 0.83
CA HIS A 45 -3.88 -2.55 -0.52
C HIS A 45 -4.43 -3.97 -0.50
N LEU A 46 -5.61 -4.16 -1.09
CA LEU A 46 -6.19 -5.49 -1.34
C LEU A 46 -6.31 -5.70 -2.84
N GLU A 47 -5.55 -6.65 -3.37
CA GLU A 47 -5.52 -7.04 -4.77
C GLU A 47 -6.43 -8.25 -5.00
N LEU A 48 -7.45 -8.04 -5.83
CA LEU A 48 -8.50 -8.99 -6.18
C LEU A 48 -8.50 -9.21 -7.69
N ASN A 49 -7.55 -10.01 -8.19
CA ASN A 49 -7.32 -10.25 -9.62
C ASN A 49 -7.17 -8.94 -10.43
N ASN A 50 -8.27 -8.40 -10.96
CA ASN A 50 -8.32 -7.23 -11.82
C ASN A 50 -8.69 -5.93 -11.09
N VAL A 51 -8.90 -5.97 -9.78
CA VAL A 51 -9.25 -4.81 -8.96
C VAL A 51 -8.27 -4.69 -7.80
N THR A 52 -7.76 -3.49 -7.57
CA THR A 52 -7.01 -3.15 -6.35
C THR A 52 -7.82 -2.13 -5.56
N LEU A 53 -8.09 -2.45 -4.29
CA LEU A 53 -8.67 -1.53 -3.34
C LEU A 53 -7.55 -0.89 -2.52
N HIS A 54 -7.63 0.43 -2.34
CA HIS A 54 -6.68 1.22 -1.57
C HIS A 54 -7.40 1.78 -0.34
N PHE A 55 -6.74 1.70 0.80
CA PHE A 55 -7.28 2.16 2.08
C PHE A 55 -6.24 2.99 2.82
N PHE A 56 -6.71 4.06 3.46
CA PHE A 56 -6.02 4.63 4.61
C PHE A 56 -6.18 3.73 5.85
N PHE A 57 -5.44 4.03 6.90
CA PHE A 57 -5.42 3.21 8.11
C PHE A 57 -6.82 3.00 8.71
N GLU A 58 -7.61 4.06 8.89
CA GLU A 58 -8.95 3.97 9.48
C GLU A 58 -9.93 3.18 8.61
N GLU A 59 -9.84 3.33 7.29
CA GLU A 59 -10.68 2.60 6.34
C GLU A 59 -10.34 1.11 6.34
N TRP A 60 -9.05 0.79 6.48
CA TRP A 60 -8.57 -0.58 6.60
C TRP A 60 -9.03 -1.24 7.90
N GLU A 61 -8.96 -0.54 9.04
CA GLU A 61 -9.46 -1.04 10.31
C GLU A 61 -10.96 -1.34 10.26
N GLU A 62 -11.75 -0.46 9.63
CA GLU A 62 -13.18 -0.69 9.49
C GLU A 62 -13.51 -1.81 8.50
N PHE A 63 -12.77 -1.91 7.39
CA PHE A 63 -12.89 -3.03 6.46
C PHE A 63 -12.61 -4.38 7.15
N LEU A 64 -11.55 -4.47 7.97
CA LEU A 64 -11.24 -5.67 8.74
C LEU A 64 -12.34 -5.99 9.76
N SER A 65 -12.94 -4.97 10.37
CA SER A 65 -14.07 -5.15 11.29
C SER A 65 -15.27 -5.78 10.57
N LEU A 66 -15.59 -5.32 9.35
CA LEU A 66 -16.61 -5.95 8.51
C LEU A 66 -16.27 -7.40 8.16
N VAL A 67 -15.05 -7.67 7.69
CA VAL A 67 -14.61 -9.02 7.30
C VAL A 67 -14.71 -9.98 8.50
N ASN A 68 -14.30 -9.54 9.68
CA ASN A 68 -14.37 -10.34 10.91
C ASN A 68 -15.82 -10.66 11.33
N ALA A 69 -16.78 -9.79 10.98
CA ALA A 69 -18.20 -9.98 11.26
C ALA A 69 -18.87 -10.93 10.25
N LEU A 70 -18.25 -11.24 9.11
CA LEU A 70 -18.76 -12.23 8.18
C LEU A 70 -18.71 -13.64 8.80
N PRO A 71 -19.66 -14.53 8.46
CA PRO A 71 -19.59 -15.92 8.88
C PRO A 71 -18.29 -16.58 8.41
N HIS A 72 -17.58 -17.23 9.34
CA HIS A 72 -16.34 -17.95 9.05
C HIS A 72 -16.61 -19.31 8.38
N ASP A 73 -17.84 -19.80 8.46
CA ASP A 73 -18.31 -21.00 7.78
C ASP A 73 -19.24 -20.59 6.62
N VAL A 74 -18.67 -20.61 5.41
CA VAL A 74 -19.37 -20.26 4.17
C VAL A 74 -20.18 -21.44 3.58
N THR A 75 -20.27 -22.57 4.29
CA THR A 75 -20.90 -23.81 3.77
C THR A 75 -22.40 -23.92 4.05
N LYS A 76 -23.00 -22.96 4.78
CA LYS A 76 -24.45 -22.92 5.01
C LYS A 76 -25.06 -21.63 4.46
N PRO A 77 -26.07 -21.73 3.56
CA PRO A 77 -26.82 -20.57 3.07
C PRO A 77 -27.69 -19.94 4.18
#